data_AF-A0A921SPA2-F1
#
_entry.id   AF-A0A921SPA2-F1
#
_cell.length_a   1.000
_cell.length_b   1.000
_cell.length_c   1.000
_cell.angle_alpha   90.00
_cell.angle_beta   90.00
_cell.angle_gamma   90.00
#
_symmetry.space_group_name_H-M   'P 1'
#
loop_
_entity.id
_entity.type
_entity.pdbx_description
1 polymer ?
#
loop_
_entity_poly.entity_id
_entity_poly.type
_entity_poly.pdbx_seq_one_letter_code
_entity_poly.pdbx_strand_id
1 'polypeptide(L)'
;MRAPRLSYGRALTAWRGGLLRPRTVLRSLLVLLCCLVIVAPWAALSAETDGTFGPHEAHYSVTGDAAVEVDLGPLGAVVVPADGLLPLGLGVHVAVGEIPVESGVGGTTIDALGGDLTAYAALFSDPGAHARTIAIDLGQDMALRAAAGVLVLVALLVGGRALAGAAGRTGRISGRRPRLRAGAATAGLAVLGGALLVPLEPPRAIESDPVFIGTPLAGAQVTGRLGGVVDEAAQAAADLIRENDEFYGTVRGELAAAWPQRPVGTRLGAGPLHGLANPQPADLATIVWTSDIHCQTGMSRVIGDVVRWSDADLHIDGGDVTMTGTDAENVCVDSLAQALPDDVPTAFVKGNHDSRDTVRRAREVGWTVLDGEPVEVAGLTLLGAGDPRRTVFPSGDVLETGETAEEFTGRVAQTACAAEEDLLVIHDPRHAEPALQEGCADYGLHGHWHRRVEPEQWGAGVRTVGSTTGGALADALTPGPLKMPAEMSILRYDRTTGQLVDVQYLTVGMDASVEFSPWVPAPQSGPLIEVRPEPPVETDADGST
;
A
#
# COMPACT_ATOMS: atom_id res chain seq x y z
N MET A 1 -34.07 72.07 -25.68
CA MET A 1 -33.40 72.27 -26.98
C MET A 1 -32.44 71.12 -27.21
N ARG A 2 -32.59 70.42 -28.35
CA ARG A 2 -31.77 69.37 -28.96
C ARG A 2 -31.10 68.31 -28.05
N ALA A 3 -31.76 67.16 -27.94
CA ALA A 3 -31.08 65.87 -27.74
C ALA A 3 -30.49 65.37 -29.07
N PRO A 4 -29.35 64.66 -29.03
CA PRO A 4 -29.16 63.55 -29.95
C PRO A 4 -28.73 62.25 -29.23
N ARG A 5 -29.15 61.15 -29.87
CA ARG A 5 -29.00 59.74 -29.51
C ARG A 5 -27.64 59.16 -29.95
N LEU A 6 -27.38 57.92 -29.48
CA LEU A 6 -26.47 56.87 -29.99
C LEU A 6 -25.04 56.91 -29.42
N SER A 7 -24.38 55.81 -29.05
CA SER A 7 -24.61 54.40 -29.37
C SER A 7 -24.23 53.46 -28.21
N TYR A 8 -25.16 52.59 -27.83
CA TYR A 8 -24.86 51.29 -27.23
C TYR A 8 -24.06 50.44 -28.23
N GLY A 9 -23.00 49.79 -27.78
CA GLY A 9 -22.35 48.69 -28.51
C GLY A 9 -20.89 48.93 -28.85
N ARG A 10 -19.99 48.61 -27.90
CA ARG A 10 -18.63 48.07 -28.16
C ARG A 10 -17.83 47.71 -26.89
N ALA A 11 -18.48 47.24 -25.83
CA ALA A 11 -17.79 46.90 -24.57
C ALA A 11 -17.92 45.43 -24.12
N LEU A 12 -18.50 44.53 -24.92
CA LEU A 12 -18.76 43.14 -24.50
C LEU A 12 -18.26 42.05 -25.46
N THR A 13 -17.15 42.30 -26.17
CA THR A 13 -16.50 41.29 -27.02
C THR A 13 -14.98 41.36 -26.91
N ALA A 14 -14.44 41.20 -25.70
CA ALA A 14 -13.01 40.99 -25.47
C ALA A 14 -12.72 39.76 -24.58
N TRP A 15 -13.72 38.90 -24.39
CA TRP A 15 -13.61 37.64 -23.65
C TRP A 15 -14.28 36.51 -24.45
N ARG A 16 -13.75 36.26 -25.65
CA ARG A 16 -13.99 35.01 -26.38
C ARG A 16 -12.63 34.41 -26.72
N GLY A 17 -12.46 33.17 -26.29
CA GLY A 17 -11.18 32.46 -26.22
C GLY A 17 -10.35 32.56 -27.50
N GLY A 18 -9.18 33.17 -27.37
CA GLY A 18 -8.11 32.92 -28.30
C GLY A 18 -7.59 31.51 -28.07
N LEU A 19 -8.10 30.53 -28.82
CA LEU A 19 -7.39 29.28 -29.04
C LEU A 19 -5.96 29.65 -29.46
N LEU A 20 -4.99 29.34 -28.61
CA LEU A 20 -3.58 29.53 -28.91
C LEU A 20 -3.31 28.91 -30.28
N ARG A 21 -2.68 29.66 -31.19
CA ARG A 21 -2.33 29.12 -32.51
C ARG A 21 -1.51 27.84 -32.30
N PRO A 22 -1.71 26.77 -33.10
CA PRO A 22 -0.98 25.51 -32.91
C PRO A 22 0.55 25.70 -32.93
N ARG A 23 1.04 26.69 -33.69
CA ARG A 23 2.46 27.08 -33.72
C ARG A 23 2.97 27.70 -32.41
N THR A 24 2.13 28.40 -31.65
CA THR A 24 2.51 28.93 -30.33
C THR A 24 2.51 27.83 -29.27
N VAL A 25 1.56 26.90 -29.32
CA VAL A 25 1.54 25.72 -28.43
C VAL A 25 2.78 24.87 -28.65
N LEU A 26 3.10 24.52 -29.91
CA LEU A 26 4.30 23.73 -30.24
C LEU A 26 5.60 24.38 -29.76
N ARG A 27 5.71 25.71 -29.88
CA ARG A 27 6.88 26.46 -29.40
C ARG A 27 6.99 26.45 -27.89
N SER A 28 5.89 26.60 -27.17
CA SER A 28 5.89 26.52 -25.70
C SER A 28 6.25 25.13 -25.22
N LEU A 29 5.72 24.07 -25.85
CA LEU A 29 6.09 22.69 -25.56
C LEU A 29 7.56 22.41 -25.83
N LEU A 30 8.12 22.88 -26.95
CA LEU A 30 9.55 22.75 -27.24
C LEU A 30 10.42 23.45 -26.19
N VAL A 31 10.03 24.66 -25.75
CA VAL A 31 10.76 25.39 -24.70
C VAL A 31 10.72 24.62 -23.38
N LEU A 32 9.55 24.10 -22.99
CA LEU A 32 9.41 23.29 -21.78
C LEU A 32 10.27 22.02 -21.86
N LEU A 33 10.24 21.32 -23.00
CA LEU A 33 11.07 20.14 -23.22
C LEU A 33 12.56 20.47 -23.13
N CYS A 34 13.03 21.55 -23.75
CA CYS A 34 14.42 21.99 -23.61
C CYS A 34 14.78 22.33 -22.17
N CYS A 35 13.87 22.98 -21.42
CA CYS A 35 14.09 23.27 -20.01
C CYS A 35 14.22 21.98 -19.20
N LEU A 36 13.34 21.02 -19.46
CA LEU A 36 13.36 19.72 -18.78
C LEU A 36 14.66 18.97 -19.08
N VAL A 37 15.10 18.89 -20.35
CA VAL A 37 16.36 18.23 -20.73
C VAL A 37 17.58 18.87 -20.05
N ILE A 38 17.57 20.20 -19.87
CA ILE A 38 18.66 20.90 -19.18
C ILE A 38 18.65 20.61 -17.68
N VAL A 39 17.47 20.53 -17.06
CA VAL A 39 17.31 20.41 -15.60
C VAL A 39 17.36 18.95 -15.13
N ALA A 40 16.96 17.99 -15.98
CA ALA A 40 16.82 16.58 -15.62
C ALA A 40 18.11 15.95 -15.03
N PRO A 41 19.31 16.19 -15.58
CA PRO A 41 20.54 15.63 -15.00
C PRO A 41 20.81 16.14 -13.57
N TRP A 42 20.61 17.45 -13.34
CA TRP A 42 20.72 18.02 -11.99
C TRP A 42 19.64 17.49 -11.06
N ALA A 43 18.40 17.40 -11.53
CA ALA A 43 17.29 16.89 -10.72
C ALA A 43 17.52 15.42 -10.32
N ALA A 44 18.08 14.60 -11.21
CA ALA A 44 18.42 13.21 -10.93
C ALA A 44 19.55 13.10 -9.90
N LEU A 45 20.69 13.76 -10.10
CA LEU A 45 21.86 13.65 -9.21
C LEU A 45 21.75 14.45 -7.90
N SER A 46 20.71 15.25 -7.76
CA SER A 46 20.38 15.90 -6.49
C SER A 46 19.16 15.28 -5.82
N ALA A 47 18.62 14.18 -6.36
CA ALA A 47 17.51 13.49 -5.76
C ALA A 47 17.98 12.76 -4.49
N GLU A 48 17.25 12.97 -3.41
CA GLU A 48 17.52 12.39 -2.12
C GLU A 48 16.19 12.05 -1.41
N THR A 49 16.21 11.02 -0.56
CA THR A 49 15.08 10.70 0.31
C THR A 49 15.57 10.05 1.59
N ASP A 50 14.83 10.25 2.66
CA ASP A 50 15.01 9.51 3.91
C ASP A 50 14.08 8.30 3.92
N GLY A 51 14.49 7.23 4.57
CA GLY A 51 13.70 6.02 4.73
C GLY A 51 14.35 5.09 5.75
N THR A 52 13.94 3.83 5.76
CA THR A 52 14.52 2.81 6.65
C THR A 52 15.46 1.88 5.89
N PHE A 53 16.39 1.21 6.57
CA PHE A 53 17.13 0.06 6.05
C PHE A 53 17.08 -1.04 7.11
N GLY A 54 16.07 -1.91 7.01
CA GLY A 54 15.66 -2.74 8.14
C GLY A 54 15.23 -1.82 9.28
N PRO A 55 15.73 -1.99 10.52
CA PRO A 55 15.39 -1.10 11.63
C PRO A 55 16.15 0.23 11.66
N HIS A 56 17.12 0.44 10.78
CA HIS A 56 17.93 1.66 10.78
C HIS A 56 17.22 2.81 10.06
N GLU A 57 17.41 4.04 10.53
CA GLU A 57 17.22 5.20 9.67
C GLU A 57 18.27 5.17 8.55
N ALA A 58 17.90 5.54 7.34
CA ALA A 58 18.81 5.56 6.20
C ALA A 58 18.54 6.75 5.29
N HIS A 59 19.62 7.38 4.83
CA HIS A 59 19.56 8.46 3.85
C HIS A 59 19.98 7.93 2.48
N TYR A 60 19.11 8.11 1.49
CA TYR A 60 19.27 7.63 0.13
C TYR A 60 19.56 8.81 -0.80
N SER A 61 20.61 8.70 -1.62
CA SER A 61 20.96 9.73 -2.60
C SER A 61 21.39 9.11 -3.92
N VAL A 62 21.05 9.75 -5.04
CA VAL A 62 21.41 9.28 -6.37
C VAL A 62 22.85 9.67 -6.71
N THR A 63 23.65 8.71 -7.19
CA THR A 63 25.04 8.91 -7.62
C THR A 63 25.21 8.69 -9.12
N GLY A 64 26.37 9.07 -9.67
CA GLY A 64 26.70 8.94 -11.09
C GLY A 64 27.74 7.86 -11.40
N ASP A 65 28.00 6.95 -10.46
CA ASP A 65 29.10 5.97 -10.50
C ASP A 65 28.66 4.54 -10.83
N ALA A 66 27.40 4.36 -11.22
CA ALA A 66 26.78 3.07 -11.58
C ALA A 66 26.93 1.97 -10.51
N ALA A 67 26.90 2.35 -9.23
CA ALA A 67 26.96 1.43 -8.11
C ALA A 67 25.86 1.70 -7.08
N VAL A 68 25.37 0.64 -6.44
CA VAL A 68 24.57 0.75 -5.22
C VAL A 68 25.51 0.51 -4.04
N GLU A 69 25.78 1.54 -3.26
CA GLU A 69 26.64 1.46 -2.07
C GLU A 69 25.78 1.56 -0.81
N VAL A 70 25.80 0.52 0.00
CA VAL A 70 25.24 0.52 1.36
C VAL A 70 26.38 0.77 2.33
N ASP A 71 26.48 2.01 2.81
CA ASP A 71 27.49 2.47 3.77
C ASP A 71 27.00 2.22 5.20
N LEU A 72 27.67 1.30 5.90
CA LEU A 72 27.42 0.93 7.29
C LEU A 72 28.40 1.65 8.24
N GLY A 73 29.03 2.73 7.76
CA GLY A 73 29.93 3.59 8.51
C GLY A 73 31.22 2.88 8.94
N PRO A 74 31.57 2.86 10.24
CA PRO A 74 32.82 2.25 10.72
C PRO A 74 32.97 0.75 10.44
N LEU A 75 31.88 0.06 10.11
CA LEU A 75 31.88 -1.36 9.77
C LEU A 75 32.37 -1.60 8.34
N GLY A 76 32.21 -0.62 7.45
CA GLY A 76 32.51 -0.73 6.02
C GLY A 76 31.24 -0.55 5.18
N ALA A 77 31.32 -0.95 3.92
CA ALA A 77 30.23 -0.82 2.96
C ALA A 77 30.07 -2.08 2.11
N VAL A 78 28.84 -2.32 1.64
CA VAL A 78 28.52 -3.31 0.60
C VAL A 78 28.25 -2.57 -0.70
N VAL A 79 29.02 -2.86 -1.74
CA VAL A 79 28.92 -2.19 -3.04
C VAL A 79 28.46 -3.21 -4.08
N VAL A 80 27.32 -2.96 -4.71
CA VAL A 80 26.75 -3.83 -5.75
C VAL A 80 26.78 -3.07 -7.08
N PRO A 81 27.20 -3.69 -8.20
CA PRO A 81 27.09 -3.06 -9.51
C PRO A 81 25.63 -2.74 -9.83
N ALA A 82 25.34 -1.49 -10.21
CA ALA A 82 24.00 -1.07 -10.60
C ALA A 82 23.67 -1.40 -12.07
N ASP A 83 24.58 -2.08 -12.78
CA ASP A 83 24.44 -2.45 -14.18
C ASP A 83 23.17 -3.29 -14.40
N GLY A 84 22.21 -2.70 -15.13
CA GLY A 84 20.91 -3.34 -15.39
C GLY A 84 19.86 -3.15 -14.29
N LEU A 85 20.24 -2.61 -13.12
CA LEU A 85 19.32 -2.21 -12.06
C LEU A 85 18.84 -0.77 -12.25
N LEU A 86 19.76 0.15 -12.58
CA LEU A 86 19.47 1.56 -12.77
C LEU A 86 19.86 2.03 -14.18
N PRO A 87 19.03 2.86 -14.84
CA PRO A 87 19.33 3.34 -16.18
C PRO A 87 20.41 4.43 -16.17
N LEU A 88 21.01 4.68 -17.34
CA LEU A 88 21.88 5.85 -17.60
C LEU A 88 23.16 5.93 -16.75
N GLY A 89 23.60 4.82 -16.14
CA GLY A 89 24.80 4.81 -15.29
C GLY A 89 24.59 5.45 -13.93
N LEU A 90 23.34 5.59 -13.49
CA LEU A 90 23.03 6.06 -12.15
C LEU A 90 23.36 4.98 -11.11
N GLY A 91 23.78 5.44 -9.95
CA GLY A 91 23.94 4.64 -8.73
C GLY A 91 23.07 5.18 -7.61
N VAL A 92 23.12 4.52 -6.46
CA VAL A 92 22.46 4.96 -5.23
C VAL A 92 23.43 4.77 -4.07
N HIS A 93 23.65 5.82 -3.30
CA HIS A 93 24.35 5.74 -2.03
C HIS A 93 23.33 5.72 -0.89
N VAL A 94 23.45 4.71 -0.03
CA VAL A 94 22.63 4.48 1.16
C VAL A 94 23.50 4.67 2.39
N ALA A 95 23.33 5.79 3.08
CA ALA A 95 24.00 6.04 4.34
C ALA A 95 23.14 5.49 5.49
N VAL A 96 23.55 4.34 6.05
CA VAL A 96 22.82 3.67 7.13
C VAL A 96 23.17 4.31 8.47
N GLY A 97 22.15 4.82 9.14
CA GLY A 97 22.21 5.51 10.42
C GLY A 97 22.00 4.60 11.63
N GLU A 98 21.61 5.20 12.74
CA GLU A 98 21.32 4.50 13.99
C GLU A 98 19.92 3.85 13.92
N ILE A 99 19.69 2.85 14.77
CA ILE A 99 18.34 2.36 15.04
C ILE A 99 17.67 3.39 15.95
N PRO A 100 16.56 4.01 15.54
CA PRO A 100 15.93 5.05 16.33
C PRO A 100 15.44 4.45 17.66
N VAL A 101 15.64 5.19 18.75
CA VAL A 101 15.04 4.82 20.02
C VAL A 101 13.55 5.17 19.92
N GLU A 102 12.68 4.18 19.65
CA GLU A 102 11.24 4.39 19.72
C GLU A 102 10.87 4.91 21.10
N SER A 103 10.60 6.21 21.19
CA SER A 103 10.07 6.86 22.38
C SER A 103 8.55 6.85 22.29
N GLY A 104 7.98 5.64 22.21
CA GLY A 104 6.55 5.36 22.10
C GLY A 104 6.03 4.59 23.33
N VAL A 105 4.73 4.72 23.60
CA VAL A 105 4.03 4.22 24.80
C VAL A 105 4.38 2.75 25.09
N GLY A 106 5.04 2.51 26.23
CA GLY A 106 5.09 1.20 26.88
C GLY A 106 6.17 0.21 26.44
N GLY A 107 7.07 0.56 25.50
CA GLY A 107 8.11 -0.37 25.02
C GLY A 107 9.26 -0.56 26.00
N THR A 108 9.57 -1.81 26.35
CA THR A 108 10.81 -2.21 27.02
C THR A 108 11.97 -2.29 26.02
N THR A 109 13.21 -2.43 26.49
CA THR A 109 14.34 -2.71 25.58
C THR A 109 14.14 -4.00 24.79
N ILE A 110 13.49 -5.01 25.35
CA ILE A 110 13.23 -6.30 24.68
C ILE A 110 12.27 -6.11 23.49
N ASP A 111 11.34 -5.16 23.60
CA ASP A 111 10.38 -4.84 22.56
C ASP A 111 11.03 -4.17 21.35
N ALA A 112 11.96 -3.25 21.59
CA ALA A 112 12.75 -2.65 20.53
C ALA A 112 13.51 -3.74 19.75
N LEU A 113 14.12 -4.70 20.45
CA LEU A 113 14.82 -5.82 19.79
C LEU A 113 13.88 -6.73 18.98
N GLY A 114 12.63 -6.92 19.42
CA GLY A 114 11.63 -7.72 18.70
C GLY A 114 11.19 -7.05 17.40
N GLY A 115 10.92 -5.75 17.45
CA GLY A 115 10.66 -4.92 16.27
C GLY A 115 11.85 -4.91 15.31
N ASP A 116 13.06 -4.74 15.82
CA ASP A 116 14.29 -4.72 15.02
C ASP A 116 14.50 -6.02 14.24
N LEU A 117 14.32 -7.16 14.91
CA LEU A 117 14.44 -8.47 14.30
C LEU A 117 13.39 -8.68 13.20
N THR A 118 12.18 -8.18 13.41
CA THR A 118 11.12 -8.24 12.39
C THR A 118 11.45 -7.39 11.18
N ALA A 119 11.94 -6.16 11.39
CA ALA A 119 12.33 -5.26 10.32
C ALA A 119 13.46 -5.83 9.46
N TYR A 120 14.47 -6.48 10.08
CA TYR A 120 15.48 -7.22 9.31
C TYR A 120 14.88 -8.39 8.55
N ALA A 121 14.01 -9.18 9.19
CA ALA A 121 13.39 -10.34 8.55
C ALA A 121 12.55 -9.92 7.33
N ALA A 122 11.81 -8.81 7.42
CA ALA A 122 11.07 -8.23 6.31
C ALA A 122 11.99 -7.78 5.16
N LEU A 123 13.06 -7.04 5.48
CA LEU A 123 14.05 -6.57 4.50
C LEU A 123 14.66 -7.73 3.71
N PHE A 124 15.07 -8.80 4.38
CA PHE A 124 15.69 -9.96 3.72
C PHE A 124 14.68 -10.91 3.09
N SER A 125 13.39 -10.82 3.43
CA SER A 125 12.34 -11.63 2.80
C SER A 125 11.89 -11.04 1.45
N ASP A 126 11.75 -9.72 1.34
CA ASP A 126 11.50 -9.05 0.05
C ASP A 126 12.31 -7.75 -0.09
N PRO A 127 13.62 -7.84 -0.37
CA PRO A 127 14.45 -6.65 -0.59
C PRO A 127 13.98 -5.84 -1.82
N GLY A 128 13.24 -6.47 -2.74
CA GLY A 128 12.71 -5.84 -3.94
C GLY A 128 11.55 -4.88 -3.64
N ALA A 129 10.67 -5.22 -2.70
CA ALA A 129 9.62 -4.32 -2.22
C ALA A 129 10.23 -3.06 -1.60
N HIS A 130 11.24 -3.23 -0.75
CA HIS A 130 11.98 -2.13 -0.14
C HIS A 130 12.64 -1.22 -1.18
N ALA A 131 13.39 -1.83 -2.12
CA ALA A 131 14.05 -1.09 -3.19
C ALA A 131 13.07 -0.31 -4.07
N ARG A 132 11.86 -0.86 -4.32
CA ARG A 132 10.84 -0.17 -5.11
C ARG A 132 10.25 1.02 -4.39
N THR A 133 9.98 0.93 -3.08
CA THR A 133 9.53 2.07 -2.26
C THR A 133 10.53 3.22 -2.38
N ILE A 134 11.81 2.94 -2.10
CA ILE A 134 12.87 3.96 -2.20
C ILE A 134 12.99 4.53 -3.62
N ALA A 135 12.87 3.70 -4.66
CA ALA A 135 12.92 4.17 -6.04
C ALA A 135 11.73 5.09 -6.39
N ILE A 136 10.54 4.83 -5.86
CA ILE A 136 9.37 5.70 -6.02
C ILE A 136 9.64 7.04 -5.35
N ASP A 137 10.11 7.04 -4.11
CA ASP A 137 10.35 8.25 -3.33
C ASP A 137 11.46 9.12 -3.95
N LEU A 138 12.58 8.52 -4.36
CA LEU A 138 13.62 9.19 -5.15
C LEU A 138 13.07 9.73 -6.48
N GLY A 139 12.18 8.97 -7.15
CA GLY A 139 11.54 9.39 -8.39
C GLY A 139 10.63 10.60 -8.21
N GLN A 140 9.88 10.66 -7.10
CA GLN A 140 9.02 11.77 -6.74
C GLN A 140 9.84 13.02 -6.41
N ASP A 141 10.88 12.90 -5.59
CA ASP A 141 11.79 14.01 -5.26
C ASP A 141 12.50 14.53 -6.53
N MET A 142 13.01 13.64 -7.38
CA MET A 142 13.55 13.99 -8.70
C MET A 142 12.54 14.77 -9.54
N ALA A 143 11.27 14.33 -9.60
CA ALA A 143 10.23 15.01 -10.37
C ALA A 143 9.89 16.40 -9.81
N LEU A 144 9.84 16.56 -8.48
CA LEU A 144 9.63 17.83 -7.80
C LEU A 144 10.79 18.80 -8.07
N ARG A 145 12.04 18.33 -7.98
CA ARG A 145 13.24 19.11 -8.33
C ARG A 145 13.23 19.51 -9.80
N ALA A 146 12.90 18.60 -10.71
CA ALA A 146 12.78 18.89 -12.13
C ALA A 146 11.72 19.97 -12.40
N ALA A 147 10.54 19.87 -11.78
CA ALA A 147 9.49 20.87 -11.89
C ALA A 147 9.95 22.25 -11.37
N ALA A 148 10.60 22.29 -10.20
CA ALA A 148 11.14 23.52 -9.63
C ALA A 148 12.21 24.15 -10.54
N GLY A 149 13.15 23.35 -11.05
CA GLY A 149 14.19 23.83 -11.96
C GLY A 149 13.62 24.34 -13.30
N VAL A 150 12.61 23.66 -13.87
CA VAL A 150 11.91 24.13 -15.07
C VAL A 150 11.19 25.46 -14.79
N LEU A 151 10.52 25.60 -13.65
CA LEU A 151 9.85 26.84 -13.26
C LEU A 151 10.84 28.00 -13.15
N VAL A 152 12.01 27.77 -12.52
CA VAL A 152 13.08 28.76 -12.42
C VAL A 152 13.62 29.14 -13.80
N LEU A 153 13.90 28.17 -14.66
CA LEU A 153 14.45 28.42 -16.00
C LEU A 153 13.44 29.17 -16.88
N VAL A 154 12.17 28.81 -16.82
CA VAL A 154 11.08 29.52 -17.52
C VAL A 154 10.95 30.95 -16.98
N ALA A 155 11.00 31.16 -15.66
CA ALA A 155 10.95 32.49 -15.06
C ALA A 155 12.12 33.37 -15.52
N LEU A 156 13.33 32.80 -15.60
CA LEU A 156 14.52 33.49 -16.13
C LEU A 156 14.35 33.85 -17.62
N LEU A 157 13.81 32.94 -18.44
CA LEU A 157 13.55 33.19 -19.86
C LEU A 157 12.50 34.28 -20.09
N VAL A 158 11.40 34.25 -19.33
CA VAL A 158 10.32 35.25 -19.39
C VAL A 158 10.81 36.60 -18.87
N GLY A 159 11.48 36.63 -17.73
CA GLY A 159 12.08 37.83 -17.15
C GLY A 159 13.11 38.47 -18.09
N GLY A 160 13.98 37.65 -18.68
CA GLY A 160 14.96 38.08 -19.69
C GLY A 160 14.29 38.73 -20.91
N ARG A 161 13.23 38.11 -21.44
CA ARG A 161 12.44 38.68 -22.55
C ARG A 161 11.74 39.98 -22.17
N ALA A 162 11.15 40.08 -20.98
CA ALA A 162 10.50 41.29 -20.52
C ALA A 162 11.48 42.47 -20.42
N LEU A 163 12.68 42.23 -19.86
CA LEU A 163 13.75 43.23 -19.76
C LEU A 163 14.30 43.66 -21.14
N ALA A 164 14.42 42.71 -22.08
CA ALA A 164 14.81 43.02 -23.46
C ALA A 164 13.72 43.81 -24.22
N GLY A 165 12.44 43.48 -24.03
CA GLY A 165 11.31 44.17 -24.66
C GLY A 165 11.05 45.57 -24.10
N ALA A 166 11.35 45.82 -22.82
CA ALA A 166 11.31 47.16 -22.22
C ALA A 166 12.43 48.08 -22.76
N ALA A 167 13.55 47.49 -23.19
CA ALA A 167 14.68 48.20 -23.79
C ALA A 167 14.38 48.76 -25.18
N GLY A 168 13.67 47.99 -26.02
CA GLY A 168 13.33 48.39 -27.38
C GLY A 168 12.28 49.49 -27.45
N ARG A 169 11.47 49.65 -26.39
CA ARG A 169 10.40 50.67 -26.32
C ARG A 169 10.83 51.98 -25.69
N THR A 170 11.96 52.03 -24.98
CA THR A 170 12.49 53.25 -24.37
C THR A 170 13.82 53.61 -25.03
N GLY A 171 13.74 54.42 -26.09
CA GLY A 171 14.93 55.01 -26.70
C GLY A 171 15.78 55.75 -25.67
N ARG A 172 17.10 55.53 -25.73
CA ARG A 172 18.16 56.38 -25.16
C ARG A 172 17.90 56.90 -23.72
N ILE A 173 18.09 56.04 -22.71
CA ILE A 173 18.58 56.50 -21.40
C ILE A 173 19.75 55.59 -20.98
N SER A 174 20.96 56.13 -21.14
CA SER A 174 22.24 55.52 -20.77
C SER A 174 22.44 55.51 -19.25
N GLY A 175 23.07 54.46 -18.73
CA GLY A 175 23.83 54.53 -17.47
C GLY A 175 23.76 53.31 -16.55
N ARG A 176 22.57 52.82 -16.20
CA ARG A 176 22.42 51.79 -15.13
C ARG A 176 21.94 50.41 -15.58
N ARG A 177 21.41 50.28 -16.79
CA ARG A 177 20.77 49.05 -17.29
C ARG A 177 21.71 47.94 -17.85
N PRO A 178 22.96 48.17 -18.32
CA PRO A 178 23.79 47.06 -18.79
C PRO A 178 24.26 46.15 -17.65
N ARG A 179 24.41 46.67 -16.42
CA ARG A 179 24.80 45.88 -15.24
C ARG A 179 23.69 44.89 -14.80
N LEU A 180 22.42 45.28 -14.92
CA LEU A 180 21.27 44.40 -14.63
C LEU A 180 21.10 43.29 -15.70
N ARG A 181 21.37 43.60 -16.99
CA ARG A 181 21.36 42.59 -18.07
C ARG A 181 22.54 41.63 -17.97
N ALA A 182 23.72 42.16 -17.68
CA ALA A 182 24.89 41.33 -17.40
C ALA A 182 24.62 40.41 -16.22
N GLY A 183 24.08 40.94 -15.11
CA GLY A 183 23.72 40.16 -13.92
C GLY A 183 22.70 39.04 -14.20
N ALA A 184 21.62 39.33 -14.94
CA ALA A 184 20.63 38.33 -15.31
C ALA A 184 21.17 37.28 -16.30
N ALA A 185 22.02 37.68 -17.24
CA ALA A 185 22.67 36.76 -18.17
C ALA A 185 23.71 35.88 -17.46
N THR A 186 24.50 36.42 -16.54
CA THR A 186 25.44 35.63 -15.72
C THR A 186 24.74 34.73 -14.73
N ALA A 187 23.63 35.17 -14.11
CA ALA A 187 22.81 34.31 -13.27
C ALA A 187 22.18 33.18 -14.09
N GLY A 188 21.66 33.48 -15.29
CA GLY A 188 21.16 32.48 -16.22
C GLY A 188 22.25 31.50 -16.67
N LEU A 189 23.46 31.98 -16.99
CA LEU A 189 24.59 31.14 -17.39
C LEU A 189 25.15 30.32 -16.21
N ALA A 190 25.10 30.84 -14.99
CA ALA A 190 25.51 30.12 -13.78
C ALA A 190 24.52 29.02 -13.43
N VAL A 191 23.20 29.27 -13.56
CA VAL A 191 22.16 28.25 -13.43
C VAL A 191 22.27 27.19 -14.53
N LEU A 192 22.50 27.61 -15.79
CA LEU A 192 22.74 26.69 -16.91
C LEU A 192 24.04 25.89 -16.74
N GLY A 193 25.09 26.54 -16.24
CA GLY A 193 26.40 25.94 -15.98
C GLY A 193 26.32 24.93 -14.85
N GLY A 194 25.61 25.25 -13.76
CA GLY A 194 25.34 24.30 -12.67
C GLY A 194 24.49 23.12 -13.11
N ALA A 195 23.52 23.33 -14.01
CA ALA A 195 22.68 22.26 -14.56
C ALA A 195 23.43 21.35 -15.57
N LEU A 196 24.41 21.89 -16.31
CA LEU A 196 25.25 21.13 -17.25
C LEU A 196 26.53 20.54 -16.63
N LEU A 197 26.96 21.01 -15.46
CA LEU A 197 28.11 20.48 -14.71
C LEU A 197 27.71 19.25 -13.89
N VAL A 198 26.99 18.33 -14.52
CA VAL A 198 26.86 16.97 -13.99
C VAL A 198 28.20 16.27 -14.21
N PRO A 199 28.97 15.95 -13.15
CA PRO A 199 30.12 15.09 -13.32
C PRO A 199 29.60 13.71 -13.72
N LEU A 200 29.85 13.33 -14.97
CA LEU A 200 29.78 11.92 -15.36
C LEU A 200 31.01 11.27 -14.70
N GLU A 201 30.81 10.77 -13.49
CA GLU A 201 31.84 9.99 -12.82
C GLU A 201 32.10 8.71 -13.62
N PRO A 202 33.35 8.28 -13.78
CA PRO A 202 33.61 6.98 -14.36
C PRO A 202 32.95 5.91 -13.48
N PRO A 203 32.43 4.81 -14.07
CA PRO A 203 31.88 3.71 -13.29
C PRO A 203 32.87 3.25 -12.22
N ARG A 204 32.37 3.04 -10.99
CA ARG A 204 33.19 2.61 -9.88
C ARG A 204 33.81 1.25 -10.19
N ALA A 205 35.12 1.12 -9.98
CA ALA A 205 35.78 -0.17 -10.08
C ALA A 205 35.41 -1.00 -8.84
N ILE A 206 34.63 -2.06 -9.03
CA ILE A 206 34.21 -2.98 -7.97
C ILE A 206 35.07 -4.25 -8.06
N GLU A 207 35.76 -4.58 -6.97
CA GLU A 207 36.49 -5.86 -6.85
C GLU A 207 35.56 -6.89 -6.21
N SER A 208 34.91 -7.69 -7.06
CA SER A 208 33.87 -8.63 -6.63
C SER A 208 34.41 -9.71 -5.70
N ASP A 209 33.74 -9.93 -4.58
CA ASP A 209 34.08 -11.02 -3.67
C ASP A 209 33.55 -12.37 -4.19
N PRO A 210 34.38 -13.43 -4.21
CA PRO A 210 33.98 -14.73 -4.75
C PRO A 210 32.86 -15.41 -3.96
N VAL A 211 32.62 -14.99 -2.71
CA VAL A 211 31.55 -15.51 -1.83
C VAL A 211 30.16 -15.33 -2.43
N PHE A 212 29.95 -14.30 -3.25
CA PHE A 212 28.65 -14.01 -3.84
C PHE A 212 28.43 -14.70 -5.20
N ILE A 213 29.36 -15.53 -5.68
CA ILE A 213 29.17 -16.26 -6.93
C ILE A 213 27.98 -17.23 -6.78
N GLY A 214 26.99 -17.08 -7.65
CA GLY A 214 25.78 -17.90 -7.63
C GLY A 214 24.72 -17.44 -6.63
N THR A 215 24.90 -16.28 -6.00
CA THR A 215 23.91 -15.64 -5.13
C THR A 215 23.26 -14.42 -5.81
N PRO A 216 22.15 -13.89 -5.27
CA PRO A 216 21.56 -12.63 -5.76
C PRO A 216 22.50 -11.42 -5.70
N LEU A 217 23.58 -11.49 -4.91
CA LEU A 217 24.57 -10.42 -4.74
C LEU A 217 25.82 -10.65 -5.61
N ALA A 218 25.74 -11.49 -6.65
CA ALA A 218 26.87 -11.77 -7.53
C ALA A 218 27.49 -10.48 -8.10
N GLY A 219 28.80 -10.33 -7.92
CA GLY A 219 29.54 -9.14 -8.32
C GLY A 219 29.66 -8.07 -7.22
N ALA A 220 29.05 -8.28 -6.05
CA ALA A 220 29.18 -7.36 -4.92
C ALA A 220 30.59 -7.40 -4.30
N GLN A 221 30.97 -6.28 -3.68
CA GLN A 221 32.18 -6.10 -2.90
C GLN A 221 31.83 -5.68 -1.48
N VAL A 222 32.47 -6.30 -0.49
CA VAL A 222 32.38 -5.92 0.91
C VAL A 222 33.68 -5.26 1.34
N THR A 223 33.58 -4.07 1.93
CA THR A 223 34.75 -3.30 2.38
C THR A 223 34.80 -3.21 3.90
N GLY A 224 35.92 -2.71 4.44
CA GLY A 224 36.07 -2.43 5.86
C GLY A 224 36.19 -3.67 6.74
N ARG A 225 35.64 -3.60 7.95
CA ARG A 225 35.69 -4.69 8.95
C ARG A 225 34.73 -5.83 8.62
N LEU A 226 33.73 -5.56 7.77
CA LEU A 226 32.81 -6.58 7.26
C LEU A 226 33.53 -7.58 6.34
N GLY A 227 34.55 -7.15 5.58
CA GLY A 227 35.27 -8.06 4.68
C GLY A 227 35.96 -9.26 5.37
N GLY A 228 36.13 -9.23 6.70
CA GLY A 228 36.70 -10.34 7.48
C GLY A 228 35.70 -11.18 8.29
N VAL A 229 34.42 -10.82 8.30
CA VAL A 229 33.35 -11.43 9.13
C VAL A 229 32.25 -12.07 8.26
N VAL A 230 32.31 -11.94 6.93
CA VAL A 230 31.11 -12.00 6.09
C VAL A 230 31.26 -13.02 4.95
N ASP A 231 31.55 -14.27 5.31
CA ASP A 231 31.21 -15.41 4.44
C ASP A 231 29.89 -16.03 4.87
N GLU A 232 29.78 -16.45 6.13
CA GLU A 232 28.61 -17.19 6.62
C GLU A 232 27.35 -16.30 6.74
N ALA A 233 27.49 -15.06 7.18
CA ALA A 233 26.35 -14.14 7.32
C ALA A 233 25.80 -13.69 5.96
N ALA A 234 26.68 -13.41 5.00
CA ALA A 234 26.30 -13.05 3.64
C ALA A 234 25.64 -14.24 2.91
N GLN A 235 26.21 -15.44 3.05
CA GLN A 235 25.61 -16.66 2.50
C GLN A 235 24.25 -16.95 3.13
N ALA A 236 24.12 -16.84 4.46
CA ALA A 236 22.84 -17.05 5.13
C ALA A 236 21.76 -16.07 4.67
N ALA A 237 22.09 -14.78 4.49
CA ALA A 237 21.15 -13.80 3.97
C ALA A 237 20.76 -14.10 2.51
N ALA A 238 21.73 -14.47 1.66
CA ALA A 238 21.48 -14.86 0.29
C ALA A 238 20.62 -16.12 0.16
N ASP A 239 20.87 -17.12 1.01
CA ASP A 239 20.10 -18.36 1.07
C ASP A 239 18.67 -18.09 1.53
N LEU A 240 18.48 -17.23 2.55
CA LEU A 240 17.15 -16.83 3.01
C LEU A 240 16.35 -16.15 1.89
N ILE A 241 16.95 -15.20 1.17
CA ILE A 241 16.30 -14.51 0.03
C ILE A 241 15.92 -15.54 -1.03
N ARG A 242 16.86 -16.40 -1.44
CA ARG A 242 16.65 -17.40 -2.49
C ARG A 242 15.56 -18.40 -2.11
N GLU A 243 15.59 -18.93 -0.89
CA GLU A 243 14.59 -19.88 -0.39
C GLU A 243 13.20 -19.25 -0.32
N ASN A 244 13.12 -17.98 0.10
CA ASN A 244 11.87 -17.24 0.13
C ASN A 244 11.29 -17.04 -1.28
N ASP A 245 12.11 -16.57 -2.23
CA ASP A 245 11.71 -16.36 -3.62
C ASP A 245 11.30 -17.67 -4.31
N GLU A 246 12.03 -18.76 -4.06
CA GLU A 246 11.71 -20.10 -4.59
C GLU A 246 10.38 -20.61 -4.03
N PHE A 247 10.15 -20.45 -2.73
CA PHE A 247 8.90 -20.85 -2.07
C PHE A 247 7.70 -20.10 -2.66
N TYR A 248 7.71 -18.77 -2.65
CA TYR A 248 6.57 -17.98 -3.15
C TYR A 248 6.45 -18.01 -4.68
N GLY A 249 7.56 -18.24 -5.40
CA GLY A 249 7.53 -18.56 -6.83
C GLY A 249 6.77 -19.86 -7.11
N THR A 250 7.00 -20.89 -6.28
CA THR A 250 6.28 -22.17 -6.36
C THR A 250 4.81 -21.99 -6.01
N VAL A 251 4.48 -21.28 -4.93
CA VAL A 251 3.09 -20.98 -4.54
C VAL A 251 2.33 -20.33 -5.69
N ARG A 252 2.92 -19.35 -6.38
CA ARG A 252 2.27 -18.67 -7.52
C ARG A 252 2.09 -19.60 -8.71
N GLY A 253 3.03 -20.52 -8.95
CA GLY A 253 2.91 -21.57 -9.95
C GLY A 253 1.75 -22.54 -9.65
N GLU A 254 1.66 -23.01 -8.41
CA GLU A 254 0.57 -23.87 -7.93
C GLU A 254 -0.78 -23.13 -7.95
N LEU A 255 -0.81 -21.86 -7.55
CA LEU A 255 -1.99 -21.00 -7.67
C LEU A 255 -2.47 -20.92 -9.11
N ALA A 256 -1.57 -20.66 -10.07
CA ALA A 256 -1.91 -20.62 -11.49
C ALA A 256 -2.46 -21.95 -12.03
N ALA A 257 -1.95 -23.08 -11.51
CA ALA A 257 -2.41 -24.42 -11.88
C ALA A 257 -3.78 -24.77 -11.25
N ALA A 258 -4.00 -24.36 -10.01
CA ALA A 258 -5.23 -24.59 -9.25
C ALA A 258 -6.38 -23.66 -9.67
N TRP A 259 -6.08 -22.42 -10.08
CA TRP A 259 -7.08 -21.41 -10.45
C TRP A 259 -8.15 -21.87 -11.45
N PRO A 260 -7.81 -22.44 -12.63
CA PRO A 260 -8.81 -22.91 -13.59
C PRO A 260 -9.59 -24.14 -13.11
N GLN A 261 -9.12 -24.82 -12.06
CA GLN A 261 -9.75 -26.00 -11.47
C GLN A 261 -10.60 -25.65 -10.24
N ARG A 262 -10.60 -24.39 -9.79
CA ARG A 262 -11.32 -24.00 -8.57
C ARG A 262 -12.81 -24.32 -8.68
N PRO A 263 -13.47 -24.74 -7.59
CA PRO A 263 -14.91 -24.93 -7.58
C PRO A 263 -15.65 -23.68 -8.05
N VAL A 264 -16.54 -23.84 -9.03
CA VAL A 264 -17.38 -22.75 -9.54
C VAL A 264 -18.60 -22.60 -8.63
N GLY A 265 -18.90 -21.37 -8.19
CA GLY A 265 -20.05 -21.09 -7.34
C GLY A 265 -21.35 -21.38 -8.08
N THR A 266 -22.23 -22.19 -7.49
CA THR A 266 -23.49 -22.63 -8.12
C THR A 266 -24.59 -21.57 -8.10
N ARG A 267 -24.38 -20.43 -7.43
CA ARG A 267 -25.34 -19.32 -7.38
C ARG A 267 -24.99 -18.24 -8.39
N LEU A 268 -25.25 -18.52 -9.67
CA LEU A 268 -25.63 -17.50 -10.65
C LEU A 268 -27.16 -17.56 -10.76
N GLY A 269 -27.85 -16.97 -9.77
CA GLY A 269 -29.31 -16.78 -9.79
C GLY A 269 -30.18 -18.01 -9.49
N ALA A 270 -31.31 -17.73 -8.82
CA ALA A 270 -32.47 -18.60 -8.59
C ALA A 270 -32.32 -19.76 -7.60
N GLY A 271 -32.82 -19.53 -6.37
CA GLY A 271 -33.34 -20.61 -5.54
C GLY A 271 -34.53 -21.32 -6.23
N PRO A 272 -34.86 -22.56 -5.82
CA PRO A 272 -35.80 -23.45 -6.53
C PRO A 272 -37.27 -23.01 -6.60
N LEU A 273 -37.62 -21.79 -6.16
CA LEU A 273 -38.99 -21.26 -6.14
C LEU A 273 -39.23 -20.00 -6.99
N HIS A 274 -38.25 -19.48 -7.74
CA HIS A 274 -38.38 -18.19 -8.44
C HIS A 274 -38.93 -18.26 -9.88
N GLY A 275 -39.72 -19.28 -10.21
CA GLY A 275 -40.27 -19.49 -11.56
C GLY A 275 -41.31 -18.48 -12.06
N LEU A 276 -41.46 -17.30 -11.44
CA LEU A 276 -42.51 -16.32 -11.77
C LEU A 276 -42.07 -14.85 -11.86
N ALA A 277 -40.79 -14.52 -11.75
CA ALA A 277 -40.31 -13.16 -12.01
C ALA A 277 -39.07 -13.19 -12.91
N ASN A 278 -38.99 -12.27 -13.88
CA ASN A 278 -37.76 -12.00 -14.62
C ASN A 278 -36.65 -11.70 -13.59
N PRO A 279 -35.66 -12.58 -13.38
CA PRO A 279 -34.58 -12.24 -12.49
C PRO A 279 -33.75 -11.18 -13.22
N GLN A 280 -33.69 -9.97 -12.67
CA GLN A 280 -32.56 -9.10 -12.96
C GLN A 280 -31.30 -9.89 -12.59
N PRO A 281 -30.22 -9.85 -13.39
CA PRO A 281 -28.94 -10.38 -12.95
C PRO A 281 -28.60 -9.77 -11.59
N ALA A 282 -28.25 -10.59 -10.60
CA ALA A 282 -27.81 -10.08 -9.29
C ALA A 282 -26.58 -9.18 -9.49
N ASP A 283 -26.58 -8.02 -8.85
CA ASP A 283 -25.43 -7.11 -8.81
C ASP A 283 -24.46 -7.60 -7.74
N LEU A 284 -23.62 -8.55 -8.11
CA LEU A 284 -22.66 -9.18 -7.21
C LEU A 284 -21.34 -8.42 -7.21
N ALA A 285 -20.95 -7.88 -6.06
CA ALA A 285 -19.59 -7.44 -5.78
C ALA A 285 -18.72 -8.64 -5.41
N THR A 286 -17.56 -8.76 -6.05
CA THR A 286 -16.51 -9.72 -5.68
C THR A 286 -15.51 -9.04 -4.76
N ILE A 287 -15.38 -9.55 -3.53
CA ILE A 287 -14.48 -8.99 -2.52
C ILE A 287 -13.38 -10.00 -2.25
N VAL A 288 -12.12 -9.57 -2.29
CA VAL A 288 -11.02 -10.36 -1.72
C VAL A 288 -10.72 -9.83 -0.33
N TRP A 289 -10.74 -10.72 0.64
CA TRP A 289 -10.53 -10.40 2.04
C TRP A 289 -9.29 -11.11 2.58
N THR A 290 -8.36 -10.31 3.08
CA THR A 290 -7.13 -10.73 3.77
C THR A 290 -7.15 -10.23 5.21
N SER A 291 -6.39 -10.87 6.08
CA SER A 291 -6.17 -10.43 7.46
C SER A 291 -4.93 -11.11 8.04
N ASP A 292 -4.31 -10.49 9.04
CA ASP A 292 -3.19 -11.07 9.80
C ASP A 292 -2.06 -11.52 8.85
N ILE A 293 -1.65 -10.61 7.95
CA ILE A 293 -0.52 -10.80 7.03
C ILE A 293 0.80 -10.80 7.81
N HIS A 294 0.88 -10.04 8.91
CA HIS A 294 1.99 -10.11 9.85
C HIS A 294 3.36 -9.92 9.17
N CYS A 295 3.42 -8.96 8.26
CA CYS A 295 4.56 -8.66 7.42
C CYS A 295 5.08 -9.82 6.54
N GLN A 296 4.21 -10.75 6.14
CA GLN A 296 4.58 -11.76 5.15
C GLN A 296 4.60 -11.17 3.73
N THR A 297 5.65 -10.43 3.39
CA THR A 297 5.80 -9.77 2.08
C THR A 297 5.77 -10.75 0.90
N GLY A 298 6.22 -11.99 1.10
CA GLY A 298 6.10 -13.04 0.08
C GLY A 298 4.66 -13.34 -0.36
N MET A 299 3.69 -13.18 0.53
CA MET A 299 2.26 -13.37 0.21
C MET A 299 1.66 -12.19 -0.55
N SER A 300 2.27 -11.00 -0.53
CA SER A 300 1.75 -9.82 -1.23
C SER A 300 1.47 -10.10 -2.71
N ARG A 301 2.41 -10.77 -3.41
CA ARG A 301 2.24 -11.12 -4.85
C ARG A 301 1.17 -12.18 -5.06
N VAL A 302 1.01 -13.10 -4.12
CA VAL A 302 -0.05 -14.13 -4.15
C VAL A 302 -1.42 -13.45 -4.00
N ILE A 303 -1.56 -12.54 -3.04
CA ILE A 303 -2.77 -11.73 -2.83
C ILE A 303 -3.09 -10.91 -4.08
N GLY A 304 -2.10 -10.21 -4.64
CA GLY A 304 -2.26 -9.42 -5.85
C GLY A 304 -2.71 -10.25 -7.07
N ASP A 305 -2.24 -11.49 -7.21
CA ASP A 305 -2.72 -12.41 -8.24
C ASP A 305 -4.18 -12.84 -8.00
N VAL A 306 -4.55 -13.14 -6.75
CA VAL A 306 -5.94 -13.50 -6.40
C VAL A 306 -6.90 -12.35 -6.63
N VAL A 307 -6.55 -11.13 -6.22
CA VAL A 307 -7.34 -9.91 -6.48
C VAL A 307 -7.53 -9.69 -7.97
N ARG A 308 -6.46 -9.82 -8.76
CA ARG A 308 -6.51 -9.66 -10.22
C ARG A 308 -7.32 -10.75 -10.91
N TRP A 309 -7.11 -12.02 -10.54
CA TRP A 309 -7.72 -13.15 -11.24
C TRP A 309 -9.17 -13.40 -10.83
N SER A 310 -9.58 -12.90 -9.66
CA SER A 310 -10.98 -12.93 -9.21
C SER A 310 -11.84 -11.84 -9.83
N ASP A 311 -11.23 -10.87 -10.54
CA ASP A 311 -11.92 -9.66 -11.02
C ASP A 311 -12.59 -8.92 -9.85
N ALA A 312 -11.84 -8.76 -8.75
CA ALA A 312 -12.35 -8.19 -7.51
C ALA A 312 -12.76 -6.72 -7.70
N ASP A 313 -13.93 -6.36 -7.18
CA ASP A 313 -14.39 -4.98 -7.06
C ASP A 313 -13.70 -4.24 -5.90
N LEU A 314 -13.31 -4.99 -4.87
CA LEU A 314 -12.81 -4.47 -3.61
C LEU A 314 -11.83 -5.45 -2.96
N HIS A 315 -10.73 -4.92 -2.45
CA HIS A 315 -9.86 -5.61 -1.50
C HIS A 315 -10.14 -5.08 -0.09
N ILE A 316 -10.37 -5.97 0.88
CA ILE A 316 -10.48 -5.61 2.30
C ILE A 316 -9.30 -6.25 3.03
N ASP A 317 -8.51 -5.44 3.72
CA ASP A 317 -7.54 -5.92 4.69
C ASP A 317 -8.07 -5.73 6.12
N GLY A 318 -8.24 -6.86 6.81
CA GLY A 318 -8.85 -6.99 8.13
C GLY A 318 -7.94 -6.59 9.30
N GLY A 319 -6.75 -6.05 9.02
CA GLY A 319 -5.80 -5.62 10.02
C GLY A 319 -4.69 -6.64 10.30
N ASP A 320 -3.72 -6.21 11.09
CA ASP A 320 -2.48 -6.91 11.40
C ASP A 320 -1.67 -7.17 10.12
N VAL A 321 -1.42 -6.09 9.39
CA VAL A 321 -0.49 -6.08 8.24
C VAL A 321 0.94 -6.10 8.74
N THR A 322 1.23 -5.49 9.88
CA THR A 322 2.54 -5.50 10.56
C THR A 322 2.58 -6.51 11.72
N MET A 323 3.76 -6.76 12.30
CA MET A 323 3.90 -7.57 13.52
C MET A 323 4.03 -6.73 14.79
N THR A 324 4.57 -5.51 14.69
CA THR A 324 4.76 -4.64 15.87
C THR A 324 4.23 -3.23 15.64
N GLY A 325 4.00 -2.83 14.38
CA GLY A 325 3.52 -1.51 14.02
C GLY A 325 4.60 -0.45 14.18
N THR A 326 5.86 -0.82 13.96
CA THR A 326 6.99 0.11 13.88
C THR A 326 7.04 0.78 12.51
N ASP A 327 7.70 1.94 12.41
CA ASP A 327 7.87 2.64 11.13
C ASP A 327 8.66 1.79 10.11
N ALA A 328 9.61 0.98 10.58
CA ALA A 328 10.37 0.07 9.72
C ALA A 328 9.51 -1.01 9.05
N GLU A 329 8.35 -1.35 9.62
CA GLU A 329 7.39 -2.30 9.06
C GLU A 329 6.43 -1.65 8.06
N ASN A 330 6.54 -0.36 7.77
CA ASN A 330 5.74 0.26 6.70
C ASN A 330 6.03 -0.35 5.32
N VAL A 331 7.19 -1.00 5.13
CA VAL A 331 7.49 -1.82 3.95
C VAL A 331 6.49 -2.97 3.75
N CYS A 332 5.86 -3.47 4.81
CA CYS A 332 4.87 -4.53 4.73
C CYS A 332 3.58 -4.03 4.04
N VAL A 333 3.14 -2.81 4.39
CA VAL A 333 2.02 -2.10 3.73
C VAL A 333 2.37 -1.81 2.28
N ASP A 334 3.59 -1.32 2.03
CA ASP A 334 4.05 -0.99 0.68
C ASP A 334 4.13 -2.22 -0.23
N SER A 335 4.67 -3.32 0.27
CA SER A 335 4.77 -4.59 -0.45
C SER A 335 3.40 -5.05 -0.92
N LEU A 336 2.38 -4.97 -0.05
CA LEU A 336 1.02 -5.31 -0.41
C LEU A 336 0.45 -4.31 -1.43
N ALA A 337 0.54 -3.01 -1.16
CA ALA A 337 0.02 -1.97 -2.04
C ALA A 337 0.59 -2.05 -3.46
N GLN A 338 1.89 -2.34 -3.60
CA GLN A 338 2.56 -2.50 -4.89
C GLN A 338 2.15 -3.77 -5.65
N ALA A 339 1.66 -4.79 -4.96
CA ALA A 339 1.25 -6.05 -5.58
C ALA A 339 -0.21 -6.03 -6.08
N LEU A 340 -1.04 -5.20 -5.44
CA LEU A 340 -2.45 -5.01 -5.77
C LEU A 340 -2.62 -4.28 -7.12
N PRO A 341 -3.71 -4.55 -7.87
CA PRO A 341 -4.05 -3.77 -9.07
C PRO A 341 -4.44 -2.33 -8.72
N ASP A 342 -3.97 -1.35 -9.49
CA ASP A 342 -4.23 0.09 -9.28
C ASP A 342 -5.72 0.47 -9.36
N ASP A 343 -6.53 -0.33 -10.05
CA ASP A 343 -7.96 -0.09 -10.29
C ASP A 343 -8.89 -0.75 -9.26
N VAL A 344 -8.34 -1.51 -8.31
CA VAL A 344 -9.11 -2.14 -7.23
C VAL A 344 -8.87 -1.36 -5.92
N PRO A 345 -9.89 -0.66 -5.37
CA PRO A 345 -9.72 0.05 -4.11
C PRO A 345 -9.47 -0.93 -2.95
N THR A 346 -8.70 -0.47 -1.96
CA THR A 346 -8.46 -1.22 -0.72
C THR A 346 -9.08 -0.50 0.47
N ALA A 347 -9.88 -1.22 1.26
CA ALA A 347 -10.32 -0.81 2.59
C ALA A 347 -9.47 -1.51 3.64
N PHE A 348 -9.08 -0.80 4.70
CA PHE A 348 -8.20 -1.30 5.76
C PHE A 348 -8.75 -0.94 7.14
N VAL A 349 -8.78 -1.90 8.06
CA VAL A 349 -9.00 -1.64 9.49
C VAL A 349 -7.72 -1.94 10.27
N LYS A 350 -7.38 -1.09 11.24
CA LYS A 350 -6.21 -1.31 12.08
C LYS A 350 -6.44 -2.49 13.03
N GLY A 351 -5.56 -3.49 13.02
CA GLY A 351 -5.54 -4.55 14.03
C GLY A 351 -4.70 -4.18 15.26
N ASN A 352 -4.47 -5.11 16.17
CA ASN A 352 -3.67 -4.87 17.37
C ASN A 352 -2.15 -4.88 17.08
N HIS A 353 -1.64 -5.65 16.11
CA HIS A 353 -0.24 -5.60 15.70
C HIS A 353 0.11 -4.40 14.80
N ASP A 354 -0.89 -3.61 14.40
CA ASP A 354 -0.71 -2.34 13.68
C ASP A 354 -0.71 -1.13 14.64
N SER A 355 -0.15 -0.01 14.17
CA SER A 355 -0.10 1.26 14.91
C SER A 355 -0.72 2.42 14.14
N ARG A 356 -0.74 3.59 14.77
CA ARG A 356 -1.03 4.88 14.11
C ARG A 356 -0.06 5.17 12.96
N ASP A 357 1.18 4.69 13.03
CA ASP A 357 2.14 4.81 11.94
C ASP A 357 1.72 3.93 10.76
N THR A 358 1.31 2.68 11.01
CA THR A 358 0.73 1.80 9.97
C THR A 358 -0.50 2.44 9.32
N VAL A 359 -1.40 3.01 10.12
CA VAL A 359 -2.59 3.73 9.63
C VAL A 359 -2.23 4.94 8.79
N ARG A 360 -1.24 5.73 9.20
CA ARG A 360 -0.74 6.87 8.41
C ARG A 360 -0.24 6.36 7.05
N ARG A 361 0.58 5.31 7.05
CA ARG A 361 1.13 4.76 5.80
C ARG A 361 0.06 4.20 4.88
N ALA A 362 -0.91 3.46 5.42
CA ALA A 362 -2.06 2.96 4.65
C ALA A 362 -2.79 4.10 3.89
N ARG A 363 -2.98 5.26 4.53
CA ARG A 363 -3.56 6.44 3.87
C ARG A 363 -2.64 7.03 2.79
N GLU A 364 -1.33 7.08 3.04
CA GLU A 364 -0.35 7.60 2.08
C GLU A 364 -0.27 6.77 0.80
N VAL A 365 -0.41 5.44 0.90
CA VAL A 365 -0.50 4.54 -0.27
C VAL A 365 -1.88 4.51 -0.92
N GLY A 366 -2.82 5.33 -0.42
CA GLY A 366 -4.14 5.53 -1.03
C GLY A 366 -5.24 4.57 -0.56
N TRP A 367 -5.01 3.79 0.50
CA TRP A 367 -6.05 2.92 1.06
C TRP A 367 -7.08 3.73 1.86
N THR A 368 -8.32 3.24 1.85
CA THR A 368 -9.40 3.78 2.66
C THR A 368 -9.35 3.15 4.04
N VAL A 369 -8.95 3.93 5.05
CA VAL A 369 -8.90 3.45 6.44
C VAL A 369 -10.26 3.58 7.10
N LEU A 370 -10.76 2.49 7.69
CA LEU A 370 -12.00 2.46 8.47
C LEU A 370 -11.72 2.87 9.92
N ASP A 371 -12.12 4.09 10.28
CA ASP A 371 -11.71 4.76 11.53
C ASP A 371 -12.86 5.24 12.41
N GLY A 372 -14.01 4.56 12.35
CA GLY A 372 -15.15 4.74 13.25
C GLY A 372 -16.37 5.40 12.63
N GLU A 373 -16.34 5.70 11.33
CA GLU A 373 -17.47 6.22 10.57
C GLU A 373 -17.74 5.32 9.36
N PRO A 374 -19.00 5.20 8.89
CA PRO A 374 -19.31 4.47 7.65
C PRO A 374 -18.71 5.16 6.42
N VAL A 375 -18.09 4.37 5.53
CA VAL A 375 -17.45 4.86 4.31
C VAL A 375 -17.88 4.03 3.10
N GLU A 376 -18.28 4.70 2.02
CA GLU A 376 -18.62 4.03 0.76
C GLU A 376 -17.36 3.71 -0.05
N VAL A 377 -17.14 2.43 -0.37
CA VAL A 377 -16.03 1.93 -1.19
C VAL A 377 -16.56 0.89 -2.17
N ALA A 378 -16.28 1.07 -3.47
CA ALA A 378 -16.74 0.15 -4.52
C ALA A 378 -18.27 -0.12 -4.49
N GLY A 379 -19.07 0.88 -4.13
CA GLY A 379 -20.53 0.77 -4.03
C GLY A 379 -21.04 -0.05 -2.84
N LEU A 380 -20.19 -0.26 -1.82
CA LEU A 380 -20.55 -0.86 -0.53
C LEU A 380 -20.25 0.15 0.59
N THR A 381 -21.13 0.24 1.59
CA THR A 381 -20.92 1.03 2.81
C THR A 381 -20.25 0.16 3.86
N LEU A 382 -18.99 0.44 4.16
CA LEU A 382 -18.19 -0.29 5.14
C LEU A 382 -18.14 0.50 6.45
N LEU A 383 -18.34 -0.17 7.58
CA LEU A 383 -18.08 0.39 8.90
C LEU A 383 -16.95 -0.39 9.55
N GLY A 384 -15.99 0.30 10.14
CA GLY A 384 -14.93 -0.33 10.91
C GLY A 384 -14.27 0.67 11.84
N ALA A 385 -13.53 0.17 12.82
CA ALA A 385 -12.78 0.97 13.77
C ALA A 385 -11.49 0.24 14.16
N GLY A 386 -10.39 0.99 14.22
CA GLY A 386 -9.09 0.43 14.56
C GLY A 386 -9.01 -0.02 16.02
N ASP A 387 -8.39 -1.18 16.27
CA ASP A 387 -8.18 -1.71 17.61
C ASP A 387 -7.47 -0.68 18.51
N PRO A 388 -7.96 -0.41 19.74
CA PRO A 388 -7.35 0.59 20.61
C PRO A 388 -5.97 0.18 21.14
N ARG A 389 -5.59 -1.09 20.98
CA ARG A 389 -4.32 -1.67 21.41
C ARG A 389 -3.26 -1.57 20.31
N ARG A 390 -2.00 -1.61 20.76
CA ARG A 390 -0.82 -2.01 19.97
C ARG A 390 -0.16 -3.20 20.67
N THR A 391 -0.10 -4.36 20.04
CA THR A 391 0.63 -5.53 20.49
C THR A 391 2.07 -5.36 20.07
N VAL A 392 2.94 -5.24 21.07
CA VAL A 392 4.37 -5.05 20.85
C VAL A 392 5.06 -6.40 21.01
N PHE A 393 5.63 -6.92 19.95
CA PHE A 393 6.34 -8.19 20.02
C PHE A 393 7.70 -8.01 20.72
N PRO A 394 8.06 -8.82 21.74
CA PRO A 394 7.33 -9.96 22.30
C PRO A 394 6.56 -9.67 23.61
N SER A 395 6.50 -8.42 24.10
CA SER A 395 5.95 -8.13 25.44
C SER A 395 4.41 -8.03 25.53
N GLY A 396 3.70 -7.98 24.40
CA GLY A 396 2.23 -8.02 24.34
C GLY A 396 1.56 -6.64 24.25
N ASP A 397 0.29 -6.57 24.65
CA ASP A 397 -0.60 -5.44 24.37
C ASP A 397 -0.31 -4.20 25.23
N VAL A 398 -0.23 -3.03 24.57
CA VAL A 398 -0.30 -1.70 25.19
C VAL A 398 -1.51 -0.94 24.65
N LEU A 399 -2.07 -0.03 25.45
CA LEU A 399 -3.13 0.87 24.96
C LEU A 399 -2.50 2.04 24.21
N GLU A 400 -2.78 2.13 22.90
CA GLU A 400 -2.26 3.19 22.05
C GLU A 400 -3.09 4.47 22.16
N THR A 401 -4.41 4.32 22.29
CA THR A 401 -5.36 5.45 22.34
C THR A 401 -5.81 5.80 23.76
N GLY A 402 -5.46 4.97 24.76
CA GLY A 402 -5.93 5.07 26.14
C GLY A 402 -7.38 4.60 26.35
N GLU A 403 -8.09 4.24 25.28
CA GLU A 403 -9.42 3.63 25.31
C GLU A 403 -9.30 2.16 25.72
N THR A 404 -10.12 1.71 26.65
CA THR A 404 -10.16 0.30 27.06
C THR A 404 -10.93 -0.56 26.04
N ALA A 405 -10.68 -1.87 26.06
CA ALA A 405 -11.42 -2.84 25.25
C ALA A 405 -12.95 -2.76 25.47
N GLU A 406 -13.40 -2.49 26.69
CA GLU A 406 -14.83 -2.35 27.02
C GLU A 406 -15.44 -1.08 26.42
N GLU A 407 -14.74 0.06 26.57
CA GLU A 407 -15.17 1.34 25.98
C GLU A 407 -15.21 1.26 24.45
N PHE A 408 -14.18 0.66 23.84
CA PHE A 408 -14.11 0.43 22.40
C PHE A 408 -15.28 -0.42 21.90
N THR A 409 -15.56 -1.55 22.57
CA THR A 409 -16.68 -2.43 22.22
C THR A 409 -18.02 -1.69 22.30
N GLY A 410 -18.25 -0.92 23.37
CA GLY A 410 -19.47 -0.14 23.54
C GLY A 410 -19.63 0.93 22.46
N ARG A 411 -18.52 1.57 22.05
CA ARG A 411 -18.52 2.56 20.97
C ARG A 411 -18.80 1.93 19.61
N VAL A 412 -18.16 0.81 19.27
CA VAL A 412 -18.42 0.08 18.01
C VAL A 412 -19.89 -0.30 17.91
N ALA A 413 -20.46 -0.86 18.96
CA ALA A 413 -21.89 -1.21 18.99
C ALA A 413 -22.80 0.01 18.81
N GLN A 414 -22.53 1.10 19.54
CA GLN A 414 -23.30 2.34 19.41
C GLN A 414 -23.24 2.91 17.99
N THR A 415 -22.07 2.93 17.36
CA THR A 415 -21.90 3.44 15.99
C THR A 415 -22.64 2.56 14.99
N ALA A 416 -22.49 1.24 15.06
CA ALA A 416 -23.20 0.32 14.17
C ALA A 416 -24.72 0.49 14.27
N CYS A 417 -25.27 0.57 15.48
CA CYS A 417 -26.72 0.78 15.65
C CYS A 417 -27.24 2.14 15.15
N ALA A 418 -26.35 3.10 14.91
CA ALA A 418 -26.68 4.43 14.39
C ALA A 418 -26.38 4.57 12.89
N ALA A 419 -25.72 3.59 12.29
CA ALA A 419 -25.31 3.58 10.90
C ALA A 419 -26.25 2.71 10.05
N GLU A 420 -26.14 2.90 8.73
CA GLU A 420 -26.62 1.94 7.74
C GLU A 420 -25.39 1.45 6.99
N GLU A 421 -24.85 0.29 7.37
CA GLU A 421 -23.71 -0.36 6.73
C GLU A 421 -24.07 -1.67 6.03
N ASP A 422 -23.29 -2.01 5.00
CA ASP A 422 -23.37 -3.31 4.32
C ASP A 422 -22.50 -4.37 5.01
N LEU A 423 -21.34 -3.95 5.52
CA LEU A 423 -20.34 -4.81 6.16
C LEU A 423 -19.68 -4.10 7.36
N LEU A 424 -19.66 -4.79 8.51
CA LEU A 424 -18.89 -4.40 9.68
C LEU A 424 -17.52 -5.10 9.65
N VAL A 425 -16.44 -4.33 9.57
CA VAL A 425 -15.05 -4.83 9.53
C VAL A 425 -14.34 -4.41 10.80
N ILE A 426 -14.14 -5.36 11.71
CA ILE A 426 -13.49 -5.15 13.00
C ILE A 426 -12.50 -6.27 13.20
N HIS A 427 -11.23 -5.93 13.45
CA HIS A 427 -10.16 -6.91 13.51
C HIS A 427 -10.42 -8.02 14.55
N ASP A 428 -10.65 -7.66 15.81
CA ASP A 428 -11.00 -8.63 16.86
C ASP A 428 -12.52 -8.86 16.92
N PRO A 429 -13.01 -10.07 16.63
CA PRO A 429 -14.45 -10.34 16.57
C PRO A 429 -15.18 -10.00 17.88
N ARG A 430 -14.51 -10.08 19.04
CA ARG A 430 -15.09 -9.79 20.36
C ARG A 430 -15.66 -8.37 20.44
N HIS A 431 -15.12 -7.42 19.67
CA HIS A 431 -15.55 -6.03 19.67
C HIS A 431 -16.75 -5.78 18.75
N ALA A 432 -17.04 -6.69 17.81
CA ALA A 432 -18.20 -6.63 16.92
C ALA A 432 -19.38 -7.46 17.40
N GLU A 433 -19.13 -8.48 18.23
CA GLU A 433 -20.16 -9.43 18.71
C GLU A 433 -21.42 -8.76 19.26
N PRO A 434 -21.37 -7.68 20.08
CA PRO A 434 -22.59 -7.02 20.55
C PRO A 434 -23.43 -6.40 19.44
N ALA A 435 -22.80 -5.75 18.45
CA ALA A 435 -23.50 -5.15 17.31
C ALA A 435 -24.22 -6.20 16.46
N LEU A 436 -23.54 -7.32 16.17
CA LEU A 436 -24.12 -8.46 15.45
C LEU A 436 -25.26 -9.11 16.26
N GLN A 437 -25.08 -9.25 17.58
CA GLN A 437 -26.06 -9.90 18.43
C GLN A 437 -27.38 -9.11 18.50
N GLU A 438 -27.29 -7.79 18.56
CA GLU A 438 -28.45 -6.88 18.60
C GLU A 438 -29.08 -6.64 17.22
N GLY A 439 -28.44 -7.10 16.14
CA GLY A 439 -28.90 -6.89 14.77
C GLY A 439 -28.65 -5.48 14.25
N CYS A 440 -27.67 -4.80 14.83
CA CYS A 440 -27.21 -3.50 14.35
C CYS A 440 -26.27 -3.62 13.14
N ALA A 441 -25.64 -4.77 12.96
CA ALA A 441 -24.87 -5.12 11.77
C ALA A 441 -25.32 -6.49 11.23
N ASP A 442 -25.47 -6.60 9.92
CA ASP A 442 -25.90 -7.85 9.28
C ASP A 442 -24.76 -8.84 9.11
N TYR A 443 -23.56 -8.38 8.74
CA TYR A 443 -22.41 -9.21 8.42
C TYR A 443 -21.12 -8.61 9.00
N GLY A 444 -20.37 -9.44 9.73
CA GLY A 444 -19.10 -9.08 10.35
C GLY A 444 -17.91 -9.84 9.76
N LEU A 445 -16.88 -9.10 9.33
CA LEU A 445 -15.60 -9.64 8.85
C LEU A 445 -14.49 -9.38 9.90
N HIS A 446 -13.86 -10.44 10.39
CA HIS A 446 -12.88 -10.37 11.50
C HIS A 446 -11.62 -11.20 11.29
N GLY A 447 -10.51 -10.77 11.87
CA GLY A 447 -9.23 -11.47 11.90
C GLY A 447 -8.88 -11.98 13.30
N HIS A 448 -7.65 -11.68 13.75
CA HIS A 448 -7.14 -11.81 15.12
C HIS A 448 -6.92 -13.23 15.63
N TRP A 449 -7.82 -14.17 15.33
CA TRP A 449 -7.76 -15.53 15.86
C TRP A 449 -6.82 -16.46 15.11
N HIS A 450 -6.34 -16.02 13.93
CA HIS A 450 -5.53 -16.83 13.01
C HIS A 450 -6.19 -18.20 12.72
N ARG A 451 -7.52 -18.20 12.67
CA ARG A 451 -8.32 -19.41 12.49
C ARG A 451 -9.60 -19.09 11.76
N ARG A 452 -9.82 -19.82 10.66
CA ARG A 452 -11.08 -19.80 9.93
C ARG A 452 -12.28 -20.13 10.83
N VAL A 453 -13.26 -19.25 10.82
CA VAL A 453 -14.65 -19.50 11.19
C VAL A 453 -15.51 -19.16 9.98
N GLU A 454 -16.10 -20.19 9.39
CA GLU A 454 -17.07 -20.04 8.30
C GLU A 454 -18.22 -19.12 8.72
N PRO A 455 -18.93 -18.47 7.79
CA PRO A 455 -20.05 -17.60 8.12
C PRO A 455 -21.08 -18.33 8.99
N GLU A 456 -21.24 -17.87 10.23
CA GLU A 456 -22.15 -18.46 11.21
C GLU A 456 -23.10 -17.40 11.77
N GLN A 457 -24.32 -17.82 12.11
CA GLN A 457 -25.29 -16.93 12.75
C GLN A 457 -24.79 -16.55 14.15
N TRP A 458 -24.71 -15.26 14.44
CA TRP A 458 -24.36 -14.72 15.75
C TRP A 458 -25.42 -13.72 16.20
N GLY A 459 -26.42 -14.20 16.94
CA GLY A 459 -27.63 -13.42 17.25
C GLY A 459 -28.41 -13.12 16.00
N ALA A 460 -28.60 -11.83 15.67
CA ALA A 460 -29.31 -11.41 14.47
C ALA A 460 -28.39 -11.23 13.24
N GLY A 461 -27.09 -10.98 13.44
CA GLY A 461 -26.10 -10.88 12.37
C GLY A 461 -25.39 -12.21 12.07
N VAL A 462 -24.44 -12.14 11.15
CA VAL A 462 -23.56 -13.24 10.74
C VAL A 462 -22.11 -12.87 11.04
N ARG A 463 -21.38 -13.75 11.71
CA ARG A 463 -19.97 -13.60 12.01
C ARG A 463 -19.15 -14.49 11.09
N THR A 464 -18.08 -13.96 10.50
CA THR A 464 -17.03 -14.78 9.87
C THR A 464 -15.65 -14.31 10.35
N VAL A 465 -14.75 -15.26 10.54
CA VAL A 465 -13.37 -14.97 10.98
C VAL A 465 -12.40 -15.58 9.98
N GLY A 466 -11.51 -14.76 9.43
CA GLY A 466 -10.43 -15.20 8.56
C GLY A 466 -9.36 -15.96 9.34
N SER A 467 -8.68 -16.88 8.67
CA SER A 467 -7.39 -17.35 9.17
C SER A 467 -6.31 -16.30 8.89
N THR A 468 -5.06 -16.61 9.23
CA THR A 468 -3.92 -15.75 8.88
C THR A 468 -3.60 -15.83 7.38
N THR A 469 -3.53 -14.69 6.70
CA THR A 469 -3.05 -14.60 5.31
C THR A 469 -1.53 -14.70 5.22
N GLY A 470 -0.79 -14.41 6.29
CA GLY A 470 0.66 -14.53 6.35
C GLY A 470 1.19 -15.90 6.80
N GLY A 471 0.33 -16.80 7.29
CA GLY A 471 0.79 -18.03 7.96
C GLY A 471 1.45 -17.74 9.31
N ALA A 472 0.96 -16.72 10.00
CA ALA A 472 1.47 -16.24 11.27
C ALA A 472 1.10 -17.18 12.43
N LEU A 473 2.13 -17.69 13.11
CA LEU A 473 1.97 -18.46 14.33
C LEU A 473 2.19 -17.55 15.54
N ALA A 474 1.42 -17.74 16.60
CA ALA A 474 1.62 -17.02 17.85
C ALA A 474 3.09 -17.17 18.33
N ASP A 475 3.66 -16.07 18.82
CA ASP A 475 5.03 -15.98 19.35
C ASP A 475 6.14 -16.33 18.34
N ALA A 476 5.88 -16.29 17.04
CA ALA A 476 6.86 -16.55 15.98
C ALA A 476 6.97 -15.38 15.00
N LEU A 477 8.16 -15.19 14.43
CA LEU A 477 8.33 -14.33 13.26
C LEU A 477 7.67 -14.99 12.06
N THR A 478 6.84 -14.19 11.39
CA THR A 478 6.15 -14.61 10.18
C THR A 478 7.05 -14.56 8.94
N PRO A 479 7.83 -13.48 8.66
CA PRO A 479 8.58 -13.35 7.42
C PRO A 479 9.44 -14.58 7.05
N GLY A 480 9.52 -14.86 5.75
CA GLY A 480 10.13 -16.07 5.19
C GLY A 480 9.10 -17.12 4.71
N PRO A 481 9.50 -18.40 4.61
CA PRO A 481 8.56 -19.49 4.32
C PRO A 481 7.52 -19.66 5.43
N LEU A 482 6.30 -20.04 5.05
CA LEU A 482 5.14 -20.15 5.94
C LEU A 482 5.39 -21.05 7.17
N LYS A 483 4.95 -20.61 8.35
CA LYS A 483 5.05 -21.36 9.62
C LYS A 483 3.79 -22.17 9.95
N MET A 484 2.69 -21.82 9.32
CA MET A 484 1.43 -22.55 9.30
C MET A 484 0.70 -22.24 7.98
N PRO A 485 -0.33 -23.01 7.59
CA PRO A 485 -1.08 -22.72 6.38
C PRO A 485 -1.62 -21.28 6.39
N ALA A 486 -1.41 -20.58 5.28
CA ALA A 486 -1.97 -19.25 5.06
C ALA A 486 -3.33 -19.36 4.37
N GLU A 487 -4.24 -18.44 4.63
CA GLU A 487 -5.57 -18.41 4.01
C GLU A 487 -5.99 -16.99 3.62
N MET A 488 -6.68 -16.88 2.49
CA MET A 488 -7.42 -15.67 2.11
C MET A 488 -8.78 -16.06 1.53
N SER A 489 -9.71 -15.11 1.50
CA SER A 489 -11.11 -15.37 1.17
C SER A 489 -11.57 -14.57 -0.04
N ILE A 490 -12.38 -15.18 -0.90
CA ILE A 490 -13.14 -14.52 -1.96
C ILE A 490 -14.61 -14.55 -1.56
N LEU A 491 -15.23 -13.39 -1.39
CA LEU A 491 -16.63 -13.24 -1.00
C LEU A 491 -17.44 -12.70 -2.17
N ARG A 492 -18.72 -13.07 -2.21
CA ARG A 492 -19.70 -12.45 -3.11
C ARG A 492 -20.78 -11.77 -2.29
N TYR A 493 -20.96 -10.47 -2.51
CA TYR A 493 -21.97 -9.66 -1.85
C TYR A 493 -22.98 -9.14 -2.89
N ASP A 494 -24.28 -9.33 -2.65
CA ASP A 494 -25.33 -8.84 -3.53
C ASP A 494 -25.74 -7.43 -3.13
N ARG A 495 -25.29 -6.44 -3.89
CA ARG A 495 -25.59 -5.01 -3.68
C ARG A 495 -27.08 -4.68 -3.77
N THR A 496 -27.88 -5.52 -4.43
CA THR A 496 -29.32 -5.30 -4.57
C THR A 496 -30.09 -5.76 -3.34
N THR A 497 -29.68 -6.89 -2.74
CA THR A 497 -30.36 -7.47 -1.57
C THR A 497 -29.69 -7.12 -0.25
N GLY A 498 -28.48 -6.57 -0.28
CA GLY A 498 -27.68 -6.29 0.92
C GLY A 498 -27.19 -7.57 1.60
N GLN A 499 -26.96 -8.64 0.84
CA GLN A 499 -26.65 -9.96 1.42
C GLN A 499 -25.27 -10.46 1.02
N LEU A 500 -24.49 -10.91 2.00
CA LEU A 500 -23.37 -11.80 1.75
C LEU A 500 -23.93 -13.14 1.23
N VAL A 501 -23.49 -13.56 0.04
CA VAL A 501 -24.04 -14.73 -0.65
C VAL A 501 -23.29 -15.99 -0.26
N ASP A 502 -21.97 -15.96 -0.41
CA ASP A 502 -21.07 -17.06 -0.10
C ASP A 502 -19.60 -16.59 -0.04
N VAL A 503 -18.76 -17.45 0.54
CA VAL A 503 -17.31 -17.28 0.70
C VAL A 503 -16.59 -18.51 0.15
N GLN A 504 -15.49 -18.30 -0.58
CA GLN A 504 -14.56 -19.35 -0.98
C GLN A 504 -13.20 -19.05 -0.35
N TYR A 505 -12.59 -20.06 0.23
CA TYR A 505 -11.28 -19.97 0.86
C TYR A 505 -10.20 -20.49 -0.08
N LEU A 506 -9.08 -19.78 -0.12
CA LEU A 506 -7.83 -20.21 -0.72
C LEU A 506 -6.85 -20.52 0.41
N THR A 507 -6.38 -21.77 0.49
CA THR A 507 -5.35 -22.18 1.45
C THR A 507 -4.02 -22.36 0.72
N VAL A 508 -2.95 -21.76 1.25
CA VAL A 508 -1.57 -22.01 0.86
C VAL A 508 -0.89 -22.86 1.94
N GLY A 509 -0.47 -24.07 1.58
CA GLY A 509 0.23 -24.99 2.46
C GLY A 509 1.68 -24.60 2.73
N MET A 510 2.24 -25.10 3.83
CA MET A 510 3.67 -24.93 4.16
C MET A 510 4.60 -25.67 3.17
N ASP A 511 4.05 -26.54 2.33
CA ASP A 511 4.73 -27.22 1.22
C ASP A 511 4.51 -26.51 -0.13
N ALA A 512 4.05 -25.25 -0.10
CA ALA A 512 3.68 -24.42 -1.24
C ALA A 512 2.47 -24.91 -2.04
N SER A 513 1.75 -25.95 -1.58
CA SER A 513 0.51 -26.39 -2.20
C SER A 513 -0.57 -25.31 -2.12
N VAL A 514 -1.47 -25.28 -3.11
CA VAL A 514 -2.58 -24.33 -3.15
C VAL A 514 -3.90 -25.08 -3.34
N GLU A 515 -4.84 -24.86 -2.43
CA GLU A 515 -6.14 -25.51 -2.44
C GLU A 515 -7.28 -24.49 -2.34
N PHE A 516 -8.36 -24.72 -3.11
CA PHE A 516 -9.60 -23.95 -3.01
C PHE A 516 -10.67 -24.78 -2.31
N SER A 517 -11.36 -24.17 -1.34
CA SER A 517 -12.56 -24.76 -0.78
C SER A 517 -13.71 -24.75 -1.79
N PRO A 518 -14.74 -25.60 -1.61
CA PRO A 518 -16.07 -25.30 -2.13
C PRO A 518 -16.54 -23.91 -1.66
N TRP A 519 -17.46 -23.30 -2.41
CA TRP A 519 -18.14 -22.09 -1.95
C TRP A 519 -19.05 -22.43 -0.77
N VAL A 520 -18.87 -21.71 0.33
CA VAL A 520 -19.63 -21.84 1.57
C VAL A 520 -20.72 -20.76 1.59
N PRO A 521 -22.02 -21.14 1.55
CA PRO A 521 -23.10 -20.18 1.64
C PRO A 521 -23.11 -19.44 2.97
N ALA A 522 -23.29 -18.12 2.94
CA ALA A 522 -23.54 -17.37 4.16
C ALA A 522 -25.01 -17.56 4.62
N PRO A 523 -25.26 -17.67 5.93
CA PRO A 523 -26.61 -17.56 6.48
C PRO A 523 -27.24 -16.21 6.13
N GLN A 524 -28.58 -16.16 6.15
CA GLN A 524 -29.29 -14.88 6.08
C GLN A 524 -29.24 -14.20 7.44
N SER A 525 -28.87 -12.92 7.48
CA SER A 525 -29.06 -12.10 8.67
C SER A 525 -30.56 -11.92 8.97
N GLY A 526 -30.87 -11.62 10.22
CA GLY A 526 -32.23 -11.44 10.72
C GLY A 526 -32.54 -12.28 11.96
N PRO A 527 -33.72 -12.05 12.58
CA PRO A 527 -34.09 -12.72 13.81
C PRO A 527 -34.22 -14.23 13.61
N LEU A 528 -33.61 -15.00 14.52
CA LEU A 528 -33.79 -16.44 14.62
C LEU A 528 -35.29 -16.75 14.74
N ILE A 529 -35.88 -17.39 13.72
CA ILE A 529 -37.25 -17.89 13.80
C ILE A 529 -37.26 -19.06 14.79
N GLU A 530 -37.82 -18.83 15.99
CA GLU A 530 -38.08 -19.90 16.95
C GLU A 530 -39.15 -20.83 16.37
N VAL A 531 -38.73 -21.93 15.75
CA VAL A 531 -39.64 -23.00 15.35
C VAL A 531 -40.10 -23.72 16.61
N ARG A 532 -41.23 -23.29 17.17
CA ARG A 532 -41.87 -24.01 18.27
C ARG A 532 -42.24 -25.41 17.79
N PRO A 533 -41.82 -26.50 18.46
CA PRO A 533 -42.27 -27.83 18.11
C PRO A 533 -43.79 -27.87 18.18
N GLU A 534 -44.43 -28.39 17.13
CA GLU A 534 -45.87 -28.60 17.13
C GLU A 534 -46.23 -29.47 18.35
N PRO A 535 -47.24 -29.07 19.17
CA PRO A 535 -47.70 -29.94 20.24
C PRO A 535 -48.16 -31.27 19.63
N PRO A 536 -47.83 -32.41 20.27
CA PRO A 536 -48.26 -33.71 19.76
C PRO A 536 -49.77 -33.69 19.58
N VAL A 537 -50.21 -34.10 18.39
CA VAL A 537 -51.63 -34.29 18.08
C VAL A 537 -52.18 -35.28 19.08
N GLU A 538 -52.98 -34.81 20.04
CA GLU A 538 -53.81 -35.68 20.87
C GLU A 538 -54.76 -36.41 19.93
N THR A 539 -54.47 -37.68 19.68
CA THR A 539 -55.46 -38.59 19.10
C THR A 539 -56.51 -38.81 20.17
N ASP A 540 -57.65 -38.14 20.04
CA ASP A 540 -58.86 -38.46 20.77
C ASP A 540 -59.19 -39.94 20.49
N ALA A 541 -58.85 -40.80 21.44
CA ALA A 541 -59.37 -42.14 21.53
C ALA A 541 -60.82 -42.03 22.01
N ASP A 542 -61.70 -41.60 21.12
CA ASP A 542 -63.14 -41.65 21.34
C ASP A 542 -63.55 -43.13 21.28
N GLY A 543 -63.96 -43.64 22.43
CA GLY A 543 -64.44 -45.00 22.57
C GLY A 543 -65.87 -45.13 22.04
N SER A 544 -66.08 -46.01 21.06
CA SER A 544 -67.33 -46.78 20.95
C SER A 544 -67.17 -47.95 19.99
N THR A 545 -67.00 -49.17 20.52
CA THR A 545 -67.94 -50.33 20.49
C THR A 545 -67.20 -51.60 20.86
#